data_AF-A0A0S8CY07-F1
#
_entry.id   AF-A0A0S8CY07-F1
#
_cell.length_a   1.000
_cell.length_b   1.000
_cell.length_c   1.000
_cell.angle_alpha   90.00
_cell.angle_beta   90.00
_cell.angle_gamma   90.00
#
_symmetry.space_group_name_H-M   'P 1'
#
loop_
_entity.id
_entity.type
_entity.pdbx_description
1 polymer ?
#
loop_
_entity_poly.entity_id
_entity_poly.type
_entity_poly.pdbx_seq_one_letter_code
_entity_poly.pdbx_strand_id
1 'polypeptide(L)' 'MIIFGAISLFGYVLLITNQKLVTEAFTMGGWHAAYPVGTALIFSFVHGAFASNLLSVLGIEAKKH' A
#
# COMPACT_ATOMS: atom_id res chain seq x y z
N MET A 1 10.08 -11.44 1.86
CA MET A 1 8.77 -12.13 1.86
C MET A 1 7.87 -11.66 3.00
N ILE A 2 8.19 -11.95 4.26
CA ILE A 2 7.33 -11.55 5.42
C ILE A 2 7.42 -10.04 5.71
N ILE A 3 8.60 -9.43 5.53
CA ILE A 3 8.84 -8.02 5.86
C ILE A 3 7.94 -7.08 5.03
N PHE A 4 7.79 -7.31 3.72
CA PHE A 4 6.89 -6.50 2.88
C PHE A 4 5.41 -6.71 3.24
N GLY A 5 5.02 -7.93 3.60
CA GLY A 5 3.68 -8.19 4.14
C GLY A 5 3.44 -7.48 5.46
N ALA A 6 4.42 -7.50 6.37
CA ALA A 6 4.35 -6.80 7.66
C ALA A 6 4.28 -5.28 7.49
N ILE A 7 5.08 -4.71 6.57
CA ILE A 7 5.05 -3.27 6.25
C ILE A 7 3.70 -2.91 5.61
N SER A 8 3.19 -3.73 4.69
CA SER A 8 1.88 -3.53 4.05
C SER A 8 0.76 -3.54 5.10
N LEU A 9 0.74 -4.56 5.96
CA LEU A 9 -0.23 -4.70 7.04
C LEU A 9 -0.15 -3.53 8.02
N PHE A 10 1.05 -3.17 8.46
CA PHE A 10 1.28 -2.04 9.36
C PHE A 10 0.81 -0.72 8.73
N GLY A 11 1.06 -0.53 7.43
CA GLY A 11 0.55 0.61 6.67
C GLY A 11 -0.98 0.68 6.70
N TYR A 12 -1.68 -0.43 6.46
CA TYR A 12 -3.14 -0.49 6.55
C TYR A 12 -3.65 -0.20 7.96
N VAL A 13 -3.02 -0.76 8.99
CA VAL A 13 -3.38 -0.50 10.40
C VAL A 13 -3.24 0.99 10.72
N LEU A 14 -2.09 1.60 10.38
CA LEU A 14 -1.89 3.03 10.60
C LEU A 14 -2.91 3.89 9.88
N LEU A 15 -3.22 3.56 8.62
CA LEU A 15 -4.17 4.32 7.81
C LEU A 15 -5.58 4.26 8.39
N ILE A 16 -6.03 3.09 8.85
CA ILE A 16 -7.35 2.89 9.44
C ILE A 16 -7.43 3.49 10.85
N THR A 17 -6.42 3.28 11.70
CA THR A 17 -6.40 3.85 13.06
C THR A 17 -6.35 5.38 13.05
N ASN A 18 -5.71 5.98 12.04
CA ASN A 18 -5.62 7.43 11.89
C ASN A 18 -6.62 7.98 10.84
N GLN A 19 -7.72 7.26 10.56
CA GLN A 19 -8.66 7.61 9.49
C GLN A 19 -9.10 9.08 9.54
N LYS A 20 -9.41 9.62 10.72
CA LYS A 20 -9.83 11.03 10.86
C LYS A 20 -8.77 12.00 10.31
N LEU A 21 -7.51 11.81 10.70
CA LEU A 21 -6.39 12.66 10.30
C LEU A 21 -6.07 12.48 8.80
N VAL A 22 -6.12 11.23 8.32
CA VAL A 22 -5.91 10.92 6.90
C VAL A 22 -6.99 11.56 6.04
N THR A 23 -8.27 11.40 6.39
CA THR A 23 -9.38 12.00 5.65
C THR A 23 -9.30 13.51 5.63
N GLU A 24 -9.00 14.15 6.76
CA GLU A 24 -8.82 15.60 6.84
C GLU A 24 -7.68 16.05 5.91
N ALA A 25 -6.48 15.46 6.03
CA ALA A 25 -5.34 15.81 5.20
C ALA A 25 -5.55 15.54 3.69
N PHE A 26 -6.28 14.47 3.34
CA PHE A 26 -6.44 14.03 1.95
C PHE A 26 -7.58 14.75 1.23
N THR A 27 -8.46 15.44 1.96
CA THR A 27 -9.62 16.15 1.39
C THR A 27 -9.45 17.68 1.32
N MET A 28 -8.38 18.22 1.91
CA MET A 28 -8.05 19.66 1.87
C MET A 28 -7.87 20.23 0.45
N GLY A 29 -7.60 19.40 -0.55
CA GLY A 29 -7.47 19.82 -1.95
C GLY A 29 -6.21 20.67 -2.22
N GLY A 30 -6.15 21.28 -3.41
CA GLY A 30 -4.96 22.02 -3.85
C GLY A 30 -3.71 21.14 -3.87
N TRP A 31 -2.60 21.64 -3.31
CA TRP A 31 -1.34 20.86 -3.23
C TRP A 31 -1.45 19.59 -2.38
N HIS A 32 -2.45 19.51 -1.50
CA HIS A 32 -2.68 18.36 -0.61
C HIS A 32 -3.22 17.15 -1.38
N ALA A 33 -3.67 17.31 -2.63
CA ALA A 33 -4.01 16.21 -3.52
C ALA A 33 -2.81 15.29 -3.83
N ALA A 34 -1.58 15.77 -3.61
CA ALA A 34 -0.38 14.93 -3.68
C ALA A 34 -0.36 13.83 -2.61
N TYR A 35 -1.00 14.03 -1.46
CA TYR A 35 -1.02 13.05 -0.37
C TYR A 35 -1.76 11.74 -0.72
N PRO A 36 -3.02 11.75 -1.21
CA PRO A 36 -3.68 10.53 -1.64
C PRO A 36 -2.96 9.85 -2.80
N VAL A 37 -2.44 10.63 -3.76
CA VAL A 37 -1.70 10.08 -4.92
C VAL A 37 -0.40 9.41 -4.48
N GLY A 38 0.42 10.08 -3.68
CA GLY A 38 1.67 9.54 -3.17
C GLY A 38 1.46 8.31 -2.30
N THR A 39 0.44 8.34 -1.44
CA THR A 39 0.07 7.19 -0.60
C THR A 39 -0.37 6.00 -1.46
N ALA A 40 -1.20 6.22 -2.47
CA ALA A 40 -1.62 5.16 -3.39
C ALA A 40 -0.43 4.53 -4.14
N LEU A 41 0.55 5.34 -4.58
CA LEU A 41 1.77 4.84 -5.21
C LEU A 41 2.61 4.00 -4.25
N ILE A 42 2.88 4.50 -3.04
CA ILE A 42 3.65 3.77 -2.02
C ILE A 42 2.98 2.43 -1.70
N PHE A 43 1.66 2.43 -1.46
CA PHE A 43 0.91 1.20 -1.23
C PHE A 43 0.98 0.25 -2.42
N SER A 44 0.88 0.75 -3.65
CA SER A 44 0.96 -0.07 -4.86
C SER A 44 2.31 -0.78 -4.96
N PHE A 45 3.42 -0.12 -4.63
CA PHE A 45 4.74 -0.75 -4.61
C PHE A 45 4.89 -1.77 -3.48
N VAL A 46 4.54 -1.39 -2.26
CA VAL A 46 4.73 -2.24 -1.07
C VAL A 46 3.80 -3.45 -1.10
N HIS A 47 2.51 -3.22 -1.34
CA HIS A 47 1.52 -4.28 -1.45
C HIS A 47 1.72 -5.11 -2.71
N GLY A 48 2.11 -4.51 -3.84
CA GLY A 48 2.43 -5.24 -5.07
C GLY A 48 3.63 -6.17 -4.91
N ALA A 49 4.69 -5.72 -4.23
CA ALA A 49 5.82 -6.59 -3.88
C ALA A 49 5.37 -7.74 -2.97
N PHE A 50 4.53 -7.47 -1.97
CA PHE A 50 3.93 -8.52 -1.14
C PHE A 50 3.10 -9.51 -1.96
N ALA A 51 2.19 -9.05 -2.82
CA ALA A 51 1.32 -9.89 -3.63
C ALA A 51 2.11 -10.78 -4.59
N SER A 52 3.14 -10.22 -5.26
CA SER A 52 4.04 -11.00 -6.13
C SER A 52 4.79 -12.09 -5.36
N ASN A 53 5.29 -11.77 -4.17
CA ASN A 53 5.95 -12.76 -3.31
C ASN A 53 4.96 -13.82 -2.78
N LEU A 54 3.72 -13.42 -2.45
CA LEU A 54 2.68 -14.34 -2.00
C LEU A 54 2.31 -15.34 -3.11
N LEU A 55 2.10 -14.85 -4.33
CA LEU A 55 1.85 -15.68 -5.50
C LEU A 55 2.99 -16.68 -5.73
N SER A 56 4.24 -16.23 -5.61
CA SER A 56 5.43 -17.10 -5.72
C SER A 56 5.46 -18.20 -4.66
N VAL A 57 5.10 -17.90 -3.39
CA VAL A 57 5.00 -18.92 -2.32
C VAL A 57 3.86 -19.93 -2.58
N LEU A 58 2.75 -19.47 -3.16
CA LEU A 58 1.63 -20.33 -3.56
C LEU A 58 1.93 -21.15 -4.83
N GLY A 59 3.12 -21.01 -5.41
CA GLY A 59 3.51 -21.69 -6.66
C GLY A 59 2.86 -21.10 -7.91
N ILE A 60 2.19 -19.95 -7.80
CA ILE A 60 1.57 -19.23 -8.90
C ILE A 60 2.60 -18.25 -9.44
N GLU A 61 3.42 -18.69 -10.39
CA GLU A 61 4.35 -17.80 -11.07
C GLU A 61 3.68 -17.10 -12.25
N ALA A 62 3.97 -15.81 -12.41
CA ALA A 62 3.58 -15.09 -13.61
C ALA A 62 4.24 -15.76 -14.83
N LYS A 63 3.46 -16.04 -15.88
CA LYS A 63 3.98 -16.57 -17.13
C LYS A 63 5.02 -15.59 -17.68
N LYS A 64 6.31 -15.97 -17.67
CA LYS A 64 7.34 -15.27 -18.42
C LYS A 64 6.97 -15.38 -19.90
N HIS A 65 6.60 -14.24 -20.48
CA HIS A 65 6.45 -14.10 -21.92
C HIS A 65 7.81 -14.18 -22.61
#